data_AF-A0A523L4A3-F1
#
_entry.id   AF-A0A523L4A3-F1
#
_cell.length_a   1.000
_cell.length_b   1.000
_cell.length_c   1.000
_cell.angle_alpha   90.00
_cell.angle_beta   90.00
_cell.angle_gamma   90.00
#
_symmetry.space_group_name_H-M   'P 1'
#
loop_
_entity.id
_entity.type
_entity.pdbx_description
1 polymer ?
#
loop_
_entity_poly.entity_id
_entity_poly.type
_entity_poly.pdbx_seq_one_letter_code
_entity_poly.pdbx_strand_id
1 'polypeptide(L)'
;MLQRETMLIGALVTALMLSSSLFAQTDEHGDDLSGVWTNFAIEASRPFQNSALRGDPPPMTAWAQERYAQAKPTFGSKSVAVVETNDPVYDCFRPGTPRIYLHPFPMEIIQTPGRVLMLFEYDHTVRQIYT
;
A
#
# COMPACT_ATOMS: atom_id res chain seq x y z
N MET A 1 -0.84 58.49 -18.55
CA MET A 1 -1.63 57.75 -17.53
C MET A 1 -1.97 56.34 -17.99
N LEU A 2 -2.60 56.19 -19.15
CA LEU A 2 -3.09 54.90 -19.69
C LEU A 2 -2.03 53.78 -19.83
N GLN A 3 -0.78 54.13 -20.15
CA GLN A 3 0.33 53.18 -20.34
C GLN A 3 0.87 52.60 -19.02
N ARG A 4 0.68 53.32 -17.91
CA ARG A 4 1.13 52.91 -16.57
C ARG A 4 0.13 51.93 -15.95
N GLU A 5 -1.17 52.14 -16.21
CA GLU A 5 -2.25 51.26 -15.75
C GLU A 5 -2.26 49.91 -16.47
N THR A 6 -2.03 49.91 -17.79
CA THR A 6 -1.89 48.68 -18.59
C THR A 6 -0.69 47.84 -18.16
N MET A 7 0.42 48.47 -17.79
CA MET A 7 1.61 47.78 -17.29
C MET A 7 1.38 47.17 -15.89
N LEU A 8 0.63 47.86 -15.01
CA LEU A 8 0.26 47.36 -13.68
C LEU A 8 -0.71 46.17 -13.76
N ILE A 9 -1.71 46.24 -14.64
CA ILE A 9 -2.67 45.14 -14.85
C ILE A 9 -1.95 43.92 -15.44
N GLY A 10 -1.05 44.13 -16.41
CA GLY A 10 -0.22 43.06 -16.98
C GLY A 10 0.64 42.37 -15.90
N ALA A 11 1.28 43.15 -15.02
CA ALA A 11 2.08 42.60 -13.92
C ALA A 11 1.25 41.77 -12.93
N LEU A 12 0.03 42.22 -12.58
CA LEU A 12 -0.85 41.50 -11.67
C LEU A 12 -1.34 40.17 -12.25
N VAL A 13 -1.75 40.16 -13.53
CA VAL A 13 -2.22 38.94 -14.22
C VAL A 13 -1.10 37.91 -14.31
N THR A 14 0.13 38.37 -14.58
CA THR A 14 1.30 37.47 -14.65
C THR A 14 1.59 36.86 -13.27
N ALA A 15 1.54 37.66 -12.19
CA ALA A 15 1.76 37.19 -10.83
C ALA A 15 0.71 36.15 -10.38
N LEU A 16 -0.57 36.35 -10.74
CA LEU A 16 -1.64 35.39 -10.44
C LEU A 16 -1.51 34.07 -11.22
N MET A 17 -0.99 34.09 -12.45
CA MET A 17 -0.78 32.85 -13.21
C MET A 17 0.45 32.07 -12.76
N LEU A 18 1.49 32.75 -12.25
CA LEU A 18 2.68 32.11 -11.67
C LEU A 18 2.41 31.45 -10.31
N SER A 19 1.44 31.94 -9.52
CA SER A 19 1.10 31.34 -8.22
C SER A 19 0.48 29.94 -8.31
N SER A 20 -0.25 29.63 -9.39
CA SER A 20 -0.94 28.34 -9.56
C SER A 20 0.02 27.16 -9.72
N SER A 21 1.21 27.40 -10.27
CA SER A 21 2.22 26.35 -10.49
C SER A 21 3.03 26.04 -9.22
N LEU A 22 3.07 26.96 -8.25
CA LEU A 22 3.85 26.78 -7.02
C LEU A 22 3.17 25.83 -6.02
N PHE A 23 1.83 25.74 -6.03
CA PHE A 23 1.08 24.84 -5.15
C PHE A 23 0.98 23.39 -5.66
N ALA A 24 1.47 23.11 -6.87
CA ALA A 24 1.38 21.79 -7.49
C ALA A 24 2.60 20.88 -7.20
N GLN A 25 3.67 21.40 -6.59
CA GLN A 25 4.95 20.67 -6.43
C GLN A 25 5.55 20.80 -5.03
N THR A 26 4.74 20.79 -3.98
CA THR A 26 5.26 20.40 -2.66
C THR A 26 5.25 18.88 -2.63
N ASP A 27 6.43 18.29 -2.81
CA ASP A 27 6.70 16.87 -2.62
C ASP A 27 6.55 16.52 -1.13
N GLU A 28 5.31 16.61 -0.62
CA GLU A 28 4.98 16.23 0.76
C GLU A 28 5.05 14.71 0.96
N HIS A 29 5.09 13.93 -0.13
CA HIS A 29 4.86 12.50 -0.13
C HIS A 29 6.12 11.63 -0.25
N GLY A 30 7.34 12.17 -0.12
CA GLY A 30 8.53 11.34 -0.33
C GLY A 30 8.48 10.61 -1.68
N ASP A 31 8.93 9.35 -1.76
CA ASP A 31 8.82 8.57 -2.99
C ASP A 31 7.34 8.34 -3.40
N ASP A 32 7.02 8.54 -4.70
CA ASP A 32 5.70 8.27 -5.26
C ASP A 32 5.44 6.75 -5.35
N LEU A 33 4.49 6.28 -4.53
CA LEU A 33 4.03 4.90 -4.47
C LEU A 33 2.70 4.69 -5.20
N SER A 34 2.17 5.73 -5.85
CA SER A 34 0.84 5.69 -6.47
C SER A 34 0.78 4.67 -7.62
N GLY A 35 -0.39 4.04 -7.75
CA GLY A 35 -0.67 3.10 -8.84
C GLY A 35 -1.16 1.72 -8.36
N VAL A 36 -1.30 0.80 -9.31
CA VAL A 36 -1.78 -0.56 -9.06
C VAL A 36 -0.60 -1.49 -8.78
N TRP A 37 -0.57 -2.01 -7.56
CA TRP A 37 0.38 -3.00 -7.09
C TRP A 37 -0.22 -4.39 -7.21
N THR A 38 0.53 -5.30 -7.82
CA THR A 38 0.13 -6.68 -8.02
C THR A 38 1.13 -7.60 -7.35
N ASN A 39 0.72 -8.82 -7.03
CA ASN A 39 1.62 -9.82 -6.45
C ASN A 39 2.48 -10.53 -7.50
N PHE A 40 2.70 -9.99 -8.71
CA PHE A 40 3.53 -10.67 -9.71
C PHE A 40 4.99 -10.74 -9.23
N ALA A 41 5.39 -11.91 -8.72
CA ALA A 41 6.76 -12.13 -8.31
C ALA A 41 7.71 -12.02 -9.48
N ILE A 42 8.75 -11.22 -9.29
CA ILE A 42 10.04 -11.48 -9.93
C ILE A 42 10.55 -12.85 -9.47
N GLU A 43 11.26 -13.56 -10.34
CA GLU A 43 11.67 -14.96 -10.10
C GLU A 43 12.34 -15.18 -8.74
N ALA A 44 13.24 -14.27 -8.35
CA ALA A 44 13.95 -14.31 -7.06
C ALA A 44 13.04 -14.25 -5.82
N SER A 45 11.82 -13.72 -5.95
CA SER A 45 10.88 -13.54 -4.83
C SER A 45 9.79 -14.63 -4.75
N ARG A 46 9.69 -15.51 -5.77
CA ARG A 46 8.70 -16.60 -5.83
C ARG A 46 8.68 -17.51 -4.59
N PRO A 47 9.83 -17.85 -3.95
CA PRO A 47 9.83 -18.69 -2.74
C PRO A 47 9.16 -18.05 -1.51
N PHE A 48 8.95 -16.73 -1.52
CA PHE A 48 8.35 -15.98 -0.40
C PHE A 48 6.97 -15.43 -0.71
N GLN A 49 6.36 -15.87 -1.82
CA GLN A 49 5.06 -15.37 -2.25
C GLN A 49 3.87 -16.14 -1.69
N ASN A 50 2.72 -15.46 -1.68
CA ASN A 50 1.37 -16.02 -1.47
C ASN A 50 1.26 -16.91 -0.25
N SER A 51 1.25 -16.27 0.92
CA SER A 51 0.95 -16.90 2.22
C SER A 51 1.91 -18.05 2.62
N ALA A 52 3.00 -18.24 1.89
CA ALA A 52 3.95 -19.32 2.13
C ALA A 52 5.38 -18.76 2.17
N LEU A 53 5.96 -18.72 3.37
CA LEU A 53 7.41 -18.65 3.53
C LEU A 53 7.97 -20.03 3.16
N ARG A 54 8.17 -20.31 1.87
CA ARG A 54 8.69 -21.60 1.39
C ARG A 54 10.21 -21.69 1.47
N GLY A 55 10.89 -20.55 1.58
CA GLY A 55 12.33 -20.48 1.87
C GLY A 55 12.64 -20.69 3.36
N ASP A 56 13.93 -20.59 3.71
CA ASP A 56 14.36 -20.63 5.10
C ASP A 56 13.71 -19.49 5.88
N PRO A 57 13.09 -19.78 7.04
CA PRO A 57 12.46 -18.74 7.84
C PRO A 57 13.52 -17.74 8.33
N PRO A 58 13.20 -16.45 8.39
CA PRO A 58 14.13 -15.46 8.94
C PRO A 58 14.45 -15.78 10.41
N PRO A 59 15.60 -15.32 10.94
CA PRO A 59 15.91 -15.46 12.36
C PRO A 59 14.77 -14.91 13.22
N MET A 60 14.25 -15.77 14.11
CA MET A 60 13.14 -15.43 15.00
C MET A 60 13.63 -15.33 16.44
N THR A 61 13.04 -14.42 17.21
CA THR A 61 13.13 -14.46 18.66
C THR A 61 12.40 -15.71 19.20
N ALA A 62 12.72 -16.14 20.42
CA ALA A 62 12.04 -17.29 21.03
C ALA A 62 10.51 -17.13 21.06
N TRP A 63 10.03 -15.91 21.39
CA TRP A 63 8.63 -15.53 21.38
C TRP A 63 7.98 -15.65 19.99
N ALA A 64 8.70 -15.27 18.94
CA ALA A 64 8.20 -15.35 17.56
C ALA A 64 8.16 -16.80 17.07
N GLN A 65 9.17 -17.60 17.43
CA GLN A 65 9.21 -19.02 17.10
C GLN A 65 8.06 -19.80 17.75
N GLU A 66 7.75 -19.50 19.01
CA GLU A 66 6.60 -20.10 19.70
C GLU A 66 5.27 -19.78 18.98
N ARG A 67 5.05 -18.51 18.61
CA ARG A 67 3.86 -18.11 17.83
C ARG A 67 3.80 -18.75 16.46
N TYR A 68 4.93 -18.77 15.74
CA TYR A 68 5.02 -19.37 14.42
C TYR A 68 4.77 -20.89 14.45
N ALA A 69 5.11 -21.57 15.54
CA ALA A 69 4.83 -22.99 15.72
C ALA A 69 3.33 -23.28 15.88
N GLN A 70 2.53 -22.32 16.33
CA GLN A 70 1.08 -22.45 16.52
C GLN A 70 0.27 -22.14 15.25
N ALA A 71 0.90 -21.57 14.22
CA ALA A 71 0.22 -21.24 12.98
C ALA A 71 -0.14 -22.51 12.18
N LYS A 72 -1.37 -22.57 11.68
CA LYS A 72 -1.89 -23.65 10.81
C LYS A 72 -2.27 -23.06 9.44
N PRO A 73 -1.28 -22.66 8.62
CA PRO A 73 -1.55 -22.04 7.33
C PRO A 73 -2.17 -23.04 6.36
N THR A 74 -2.85 -22.55 5.31
CA THR A 74 -3.33 -23.38 4.19
C THR A 74 -2.33 -23.47 3.03
N PHE A 75 -1.23 -22.72 3.11
CA PHE A 75 -0.17 -22.66 2.10
C PHE A 75 1.21 -22.85 2.73
N GLY A 76 2.16 -23.36 1.95
CA GLY A 76 3.56 -23.53 2.36
C GLY A 76 3.87 -24.89 2.98
N SER A 77 5.08 -25.04 3.51
CA SER A 77 5.59 -26.32 4.03
C SER A 77 4.85 -26.84 5.27
N LYS A 78 4.14 -25.95 5.99
CA LYS A 78 3.32 -26.28 7.16
C LYS A 78 1.82 -26.28 6.86
N SER A 79 1.43 -26.42 5.58
CA SER A 79 0.02 -26.35 5.18
C SER A 79 -0.83 -27.46 5.83
N VAL A 80 -2.01 -27.10 6.30
CA VAL A 80 -3.06 -28.03 6.75
C VAL A 80 -4.29 -27.95 5.84
N ALA A 81 -5.25 -28.86 6.00
CA ALA A 81 -6.52 -28.76 5.30
C ALA A 81 -7.27 -27.49 5.73
N VAL A 82 -8.08 -26.91 4.83
CA VAL A 82 -8.86 -25.68 5.12
C VAL A 82 -9.71 -25.83 6.39
N VAL A 83 -10.28 -27.00 6.63
CA VAL A 83 -11.10 -27.27 7.83
C VAL A 83 -10.31 -27.30 9.14
N GLU A 84 -8.98 -27.35 9.08
CA GLU A 84 -8.09 -27.39 10.24
C GLU A 84 -7.32 -26.09 10.46
N THR A 85 -7.43 -25.13 9.54
CA THR A 85 -6.71 -23.86 9.60
C THR A 85 -7.19 -22.99 10.76
N ASN A 86 -6.31 -22.15 11.27
CA ASN A 86 -6.65 -21.10 12.23
C ASN A 86 -6.53 -19.69 11.63
N ASP A 87 -6.58 -19.58 10.30
CA ASP A 87 -6.68 -18.29 9.59
C ASP A 87 -8.14 -17.81 9.58
N PRO A 88 -8.48 -16.69 10.27
CA PRO A 88 -9.85 -16.19 10.39
C PRO A 88 -10.52 -15.85 9.06
N VAL A 89 -9.74 -15.68 7.98
CA VAL A 89 -10.30 -15.43 6.65
C VAL A 89 -11.21 -16.57 6.18
N TYR A 90 -10.93 -17.81 6.59
CA TYR A 90 -11.79 -18.95 6.27
C TYR A 90 -13.08 -19.02 7.10
N ASP A 91 -13.19 -18.19 8.15
CA ASP A 91 -14.40 -17.96 8.93
C ASP A 91 -15.16 -16.70 8.45
N CYS A 92 -14.90 -16.26 7.22
CA CYS A 92 -15.49 -15.05 6.61
C CYS A 92 -15.13 -13.73 7.34
N PHE A 93 -14.09 -13.72 8.18
CA PHE A 93 -13.56 -12.46 8.69
C PHE A 93 -12.68 -11.80 7.64
N ARG A 94 -12.96 -10.52 7.38
CA ARG A 94 -12.13 -9.69 6.51
C ARG A 94 -10.67 -9.66 7.01
N PRO A 95 -9.67 -9.85 6.15
CA PRO A 95 -8.27 -9.80 6.56
C PRO A 95 -7.88 -8.39 7.00
N GLY A 96 -7.14 -8.31 8.11
CA GLY A 96 -6.50 -7.07 8.57
C GLY A 96 -5.10 -6.88 7.97
N THR A 97 -4.43 -5.81 8.40
CA THR A 97 -2.99 -5.58 8.14
C THR A 97 -2.14 -6.44 9.09
N PRO A 98 -1.10 -7.17 8.64
CA PRO A 98 -0.59 -7.25 7.26
C PRO A 98 -1.19 -8.38 6.41
N ARG A 99 -2.10 -9.21 6.95
CA ARG A 99 -2.67 -10.39 6.27
C ARG A 99 -3.28 -10.08 4.89
N ILE A 100 -3.87 -8.90 4.72
CA ILE A 100 -4.43 -8.42 3.44
C ILE A 100 -3.37 -8.39 2.31
N TYR A 101 -2.11 -8.08 2.63
CA TYR A 101 -1.01 -8.02 1.66
C TYR A 101 -0.55 -9.39 1.14
N LEU A 102 -1.00 -10.48 1.78
CA LEU A 102 -0.61 -11.84 1.41
C LEU A 102 -1.65 -12.53 0.51
N HIS A 103 -2.73 -11.82 0.17
CA HIS A 103 -3.70 -12.25 -0.82
C HIS A 103 -3.21 -11.97 -2.24
N PRO A 104 -3.58 -12.81 -3.22
CA PRO A 104 -3.06 -12.71 -4.58
C PRO A 104 -3.77 -11.66 -5.44
N PHE A 105 -4.57 -10.77 -4.83
CA PHE A 105 -5.34 -9.76 -5.53
C PHE A 105 -4.60 -8.42 -5.54
N PRO A 106 -4.70 -7.63 -6.62
CA PRO A 106 -4.19 -6.28 -6.71
C PRO A 106 -4.63 -5.36 -5.56
N MET A 107 -3.80 -4.37 -5.28
CA MET A 107 -4.15 -3.20 -4.48
C MET A 107 -3.75 -1.92 -5.22
N GLU A 108 -4.52 -0.85 -5.09
CA GLU A 108 -4.17 0.46 -5.61
C GLU A 108 -3.77 1.39 -4.46
N ILE A 109 -2.67 2.12 -4.66
CA ILE A 109 -2.23 3.18 -3.76
C ILE A 109 -2.54 4.51 -4.42
N ILE A 110 -3.20 5.40 -3.68
CA ILE A 110 -3.48 6.77 -4.08
C ILE A 110 -2.88 7.69 -3.03
N GLN A 111 -1.90 8.51 -3.43
CA GLN A 111 -1.31 9.52 -2.57
C GLN A 111 -1.94 10.89 -2.86
N THR A 112 -2.28 11.62 -1.80
CA THR A 112 -2.83 12.98 -1.85
C THR A 112 -2.28 13.79 -0.67
N PRO A 113 -2.16 15.13 -0.74
CA PRO A 113 -1.80 15.97 0.41
C PRO A 113 -2.53 15.55 1.70
N GLY A 114 -1.76 15.16 2.73
CA GLY A 114 -2.27 14.74 4.04
C GLY A 114 -2.88 13.32 4.15
N ARG A 115 -2.94 12.53 3.06
CA ARG A 115 -3.50 11.16 3.08
C ARG A 115 -2.88 10.21 2.06
N VAL A 116 -2.75 8.95 2.45
CA VAL A 116 -2.55 7.81 1.56
C VAL A 116 -3.74 6.86 1.68
N LEU A 117 -4.37 6.56 0.54
CA LEU A 117 -5.44 5.56 0.45
C LEU A 117 -4.86 4.29 -0.16
N MET A 118 -5.12 3.14 0.47
CA MET A 118 -4.87 1.83 -0.11
C MET A 118 -6.20 1.13 -0.34
N LEU A 119 -6.50 0.85 -1.60
CA LEU A 119 -7.70 0.14 -2.05
C LEU A 119 -7.31 -1.31 -2.35
N PHE A 120 -7.96 -2.28 -1.71
CA PHE A 120 -7.71 -3.69 -1.96
C PHE A 120 -8.87 -4.29 -2.74
N GLU A 121 -8.57 -4.97 -3.85
CA GLU A 121 -9.59 -5.71 -4.61
C GLU A 121 -10.21 -6.81 -3.73
N TYR A 122 -9.39 -7.49 -2.92
CA TYR A 122 -9.88 -8.49 -1.97
C TYR A 122 -10.76 -7.84 -0.90
N ASP A 123 -11.99 -8.36 -0.76
CA ASP A 123 -13.02 -7.89 0.18
C ASP A 123 -13.37 -6.38 0.09
N HIS A 124 -12.95 -5.71 -0.99
CA HIS A 124 -13.16 -4.27 -1.23
C HIS A 124 -12.79 -3.41 -0.01
N THR A 125 -11.67 -3.72 0.63
CA THR A 125 -11.24 -3.04 1.85
C THR A 125 -10.50 -1.75 1.52
N VAL A 126 -10.66 -0.74 2.38
CA VAL A 126 -9.99 0.56 2.23
C VAL A 126 -9.20 0.85 3.49
N ARG A 127 -7.90 1.12 3.35
CA ARG A 127 -7.05 1.63 4.43
C ARG A 127 -6.72 3.09 4.17
N GLN A 128 -6.98 3.93 5.17
CA GLN A 128 -6.61 5.35 5.14
C GLN A 128 -5.45 5.57 6.10
N ILE A 129 -4.39 6.21 5.61
CA ILE A 129 -3.22 6.59 6.39
C ILE A 129 -3.12 8.11 6.31
N TYR A 130 -3.10 8.77 7.46
CA TYR A 130 -2.91 10.22 7.54
C TYR A 130 -1.40 10.51 7.59
N THR A 131 -0.95 11.43 6.74
CA THR A 131 0.46 11.83 6.60
C THR A 131 0.66 13.26 7.05
#